data_AF-A0A4V6KDR8-F1
#
_entry.id   AF-A0A4V6KDR8-F1
#
_cell.length_a   1.000
_cell.length_b   1.000
_cell.length_c   1.000
_cell.angle_alpha   90.00
_cell.angle_beta   90.00
_cell.angle_gamma   90.00
#
_symmetry.space_group_name_H-M   'P 1'
#
loop_
_entity.id
_entity.type
_entity.pdbx_description
1 polymer ?
#
loop_
_entity_poly.entity_id
_entity_poly.type
_entity_poly.pdbx_seq_one_letter_code
_entity_poly.pdbx_strand_id
1 'polypeptide(L)'
;MINKNKSLAWLDEHKKITLDEAIKDVNNPVRGIYGIFVKDEEMRCVYVGRTSSIYQRMFSAEGHITKLMNENHTNLQLMAAVQSGKEIVIKILEKVPFKFDNYYKDMQRLASAENKYIDIYQEKNQCLEQVPEGTRISENEWEDMKLQNSNLKGR
;
A
#
# COMPACT_ATOMS: atom_id res chain seq x y z
N MET A 1 19.44 5.09 -11.84
CA MET A 1 19.06 3.80 -12.48
C MET A 1 17.64 3.92 -12.97
N ILE A 2 17.35 3.60 -14.24
CA ILE A 2 15.97 3.56 -14.74
C ILE A 2 15.28 2.37 -14.09
N ASN A 3 14.18 2.60 -13.39
CA ASN A 3 13.40 1.53 -12.76
C ASN A 3 12.79 0.66 -13.86
N LYS A 4 13.24 -0.60 -13.99
CA LYS A 4 12.81 -1.55 -15.04
C LYS A 4 11.45 -2.21 -14.74
N ASN A 5 10.73 -1.74 -13.73
CA ASN A 5 9.45 -2.32 -13.35
C ASN A 5 8.40 -2.03 -14.43
N LYS A 6 7.92 -3.08 -15.11
CA LYS A 6 6.92 -2.98 -16.18
C LYS A 6 5.61 -2.35 -15.71
N SER A 7 5.15 -2.69 -14.51
CA SER A 7 3.89 -2.15 -13.96
C SER A 7 4.01 -0.67 -13.60
N LEU A 8 5.20 -0.20 -13.21
CA LEU A 8 5.47 1.23 -13.02
C LEU A 8 5.46 1.98 -14.36
N ALA A 9 6.12 1.43 -15.39
CA ALA A 9 6.09 2.03 -16.73
C ALA A 9 4.67 2.09 -17.30
N TRP A 10 3.90 1.01 -17.15
CA TRP A 10 2.48 0.97 -17.51
C TRP A 10 1.67 2.05 -16.78
N LEU A 11 1.92 2.24 -15.47
CA LEU A 11 1.25 3.27 -14.68
C LEU A 11 1.54 4.69 -15.19
N ASP A 12 2.80 5.00 -15.55
CA ASP A 12 3.17 6.32 -16.04
C ASP A 12 2.47 6.68 -17.37
N GLU A 13 2.05 5.68 -18.15
CA GLU A 13 1.23 5.86 -19.37
C GLU A 13 -0.29 6.00 -19.06
N HIS A 14 -0.74 5.52 -17.89
CA HIS A 14 -2.15 5.49 -17.48
C HIS A 14 -2.54 6.69 -16.60
N LYS A 15 -2.79 7.84 -17.24
CA LYS A 15 -3.10 9.13 -16.57
C LYS A 15 -4.32 9.13 -15.63
N LYS A 16 -5.17 8.11 -15.68
CA LYS A 16 -6.34 7.96 -14.80
C LYS A 16 -6.01 7.28 -13.48
N ILE A 17 -4.82 6.73 -13.32
CA ILE A 17 -4.36 6.13 -12.06
C ILE A 17 -3.21 6.98 -11.55
N THR A 18 -3.38 7.54 -10.36
CA THR A 18 -2.36 8.37 -9.71
C THR A 18 -1.94 7.74 -8.40
N LEU A 19 -0.66 7.87 -8.04
CA LEU A 19 -0.17 7.50 -6.72
C LEU A 19 0.76 8.56 -6.15
N ASP A 20 0.83 8.63 -4.81
CA ASP A 20 1.83 9.46 -4.12
C ASP A 20 3.25 9.10 -4.59
N GLU A 21 3.99 10.09 -5.08
CA GLU A 21 5.34 9.90 -5.65
C GLU A 21 6.32 9.23 -4.69
N ALA A 22 6.16 9.44 -3.38
CA ALA A 22 6.97 8.76 -2.36
C ALA A 22 6.84 7.23 -2.39
N ILE A 23 5.78 6.68 -2.97
CA ILE A 23 5.60 5.23 -3.14
C ILE A 23 6.51 4.70 -4.26
N LYS A 24 6.88 5.51 -5.27
CA LYS A 24 7.71 5.08 -6.39
C LYS A 24 9.18 4.87 -6.01
N ASP A 25 9.62 5.39 -4.86
CA ASP A 25 10.98 5.23 -4.37
C ASP A 25 11.22 3.81 -3.83
N VAL A 26 11.77 2.95 -4.69
CA VAL A 26 12.16 1.58 -4.33
C VAL A 26 13.31 1.51 -3.33
N ASN A 27 14.15 2.56 -3.24
CA ASN A 27 15.32 2.57 -2.36
C ASN A 27 14.94 2.99 -0.94
N ASN A 28 13.88 3.78 -0.80
CA ASN A 28 13.33 4.20 0.50
C ASN A 28 11.85 3.77 0.60
N PRO A 29 11.58 2.46 0.61
CA PRO A 29 10.22 1.96 0.58
C PRO A 29 9.43 2.44 1.81
N VAL A 30 8.25 3.00 1.56
CA VAL A 30 7.36 3.43 2.64
C VAL A 30 6.71 2.21 3.28
N ARG A 31 6.91 2.04 4.59
CA ARG A 31 6.09 1.17 5.45
C ARG A 31 4.90 1.96 6.01
N GLY A 32 3.72 1.36 5.95
CA GLY A 32 2.54 1.99 6.56
C GLY A 32 1.22 1.56 5.94
N ILE A 33 0.26 2.46 6.05
CA ILE A 33 -1.12 2.30 5.59
C ILE A 33 -1.30 3.11 4.31
N TYR A 34 -1.91 2.49 3.30
CA TYR A 34 -2.33 3.15 2.08
C TYR A 34 -3.83 2.99 1.85
N GLY A 35 -4.40 3.91 1.11
CA GLY A 35 -5.79 3.85 0.66
C GLY A 35 -5.84 3.87 -0.86
N ILE A 36 -6.74 3.11 -1.43
CA ILE A 36 -7.10 3.16 -2.85
C ILE A 36 -8.49 3.79 -2.94
N PHE A 37 -8.58 4.81 -3.77
CA PHE A 37 -9.76 5.63 -3.95
C PHE A 37 -10.21 5.60 -5.41
N VAL A 38 -11.52 5.62 -5.61
CA VAL A 38 -12.13 5.82 -6.92
C VAL A 38 -12.84 7.17 -6.89
N LYS A 39 -12.58 8.00 -7.90
CA LYS A 39 -13.28 9.25 -8.13
C LYS A 39 -14.58 8.96 -8.88
N ASP A 40 -15.69 9.05 -8.16
CA ASP A 40 -17.04 9.09 -8.70
C ASP A 40 -17.49 10.58 -8.71
N GLU A 41 -18.71 10.88 -8.22
CA GLU A 41 -19.12 12.25 -7.88
C GLU A 41 -18.23 12.85 -6.78
N GLU A 42 -17.88 12.01 -5.80
CA GLU A 42 -16.93 12.30 -4.73
C GLU A 42 -15.79 11.27 -4.71
N MET A 43 -14.76 11.56 -3.90
CA MET A 43 -13.65 10.61 -3.72
C MET A 43 -14.05 9.54 -2.71
N ARG A 44 -14.18 8.29 -3.16
CA ARG A 44 -14.62 7.17 -2.34
C ARG A 44 -13.49 6.18 -2.10
N CYS A 45 -13.24 5.83 -0.84
CA CYS A 45 -12.31 4.76 -0.50
C CYS A 45 -12.92 3.41 -0.85
N VAL A 46 -12.16 2.56 -1.53
CA VAL A 46 -12.60 1.21 -1.93
C VAL A 46 -11.73 0.13 -1.32
N TYR A 47 -10.57 0.50 -0.77
CA TYR A 47 -9.66 -0.41 -0.10
C TYR A 47 -8.66 0.36 0.76
N VAL A 48 -8.43 -0.13 1.97
CA VAL A 48 -7.31 0.25 2.85
C VAL A 48 -6.34 -0.92 2.87
N GLY A 49 -5.03 -0.69 2.88
CA GLY A 49 -4.07 -1.78 3.01
C GLY A 49 -2.91 -1.39 3.91
N ARG A 50 -2.26 -2.40 4.47
CA ARG A 50 -1.02 -2.26 5.25
C ARG A 50 0.11 -3.04 4.63
N THR A 51 1.35 -2.58 4.80
CA THR A 51 2.52 -3.30 4.28
C THR A 51 3.83 -2.78 4.85
N SER A 52 4.85 -3.63 4.88
CA SER A 52 6.25 -3.26 5.10
C SER A 52 6.84 -2.44 3.95
N SER A 53 6.29 -2.56 2.75
CA SER A 53 6.67 -1.80 1.56
C SER A 53 5.46 -1.55 0.65
N ILE A 54 5.01 -0.30 0.58
CA ILE A 54 3.92 0.11 -0.32
C ILE A 54 4.38 -0.05 -1.77
N TYR A 55 5.64 0.24 -2.09
CA TYR A 55 6.20 -0.03 -3.42
C TYR A 55 5.99 -1.49 -3.86
N GLN A 56 6.39 -2.45 -3.03
CA GLN A 56 6.21 -3.88 -3.35
C GLN A 56 4.73 -4.24 -3.47
N ARG A 57 3.88 -3.66 -2.61
CA ARG A 57 2.44 -3.92 -2.63
C ARG A 57 1.75 -3.33 -3.85
N MET A 58 2.32 -2.32 -4.49
CA MET A 58 1.84 -1.79 -5.77
C MET A 58 2.42 -2.56 -6.97
N PHE A 59 3.72 -2.80 -6.99
CA PHE A 59 4.45 -3.12 -8.22
C PHE A 59 5.13 -4.50 -8.26
N SER A 60 4.98 -5.34 -7.22
CA SER A 60 5.40 -6.76 -7.30
C SER A 60 4.49 -7.55 -8.26
N ALA A 61 4.84 -8.82 -8.55
CA ALA A 61 4.01 -9.69 -9.39
C ALA A 61 2.56 -9.79 -8.90
N GLU A 62 2.37 -9.80 -7.58
CA GLU A 62 1.06 -9.84 -6.91
C GLU A 62 0.57 -8.46 -6.43
N GLY A 63 1.26 -7.39 -6.85
CA GLY A 63 0.94 -6.02 -6.47
C GLY A 63 -0.33 -5.49 -7.14
N HIS A 64 -0.97 -4.50 -6.54
CA HIS A 64 -2.22 -3.93 -7.04
C HIS A 64 -2.11 -3.43 -8.49
N ILE A 65 -1.06 -2.66 -8.83
CA ILE A 65 -0.87 -2.12 -10.18
C ILE A 65 -0.61 -3.23 -11.18
N THR A 66 0.24 -4.21 -10.84
CA THR A 66 0.48 -5.38 -11.70
C THR A 66 -0.80 -6.16 -11.97
N LYS A 67 -1.65 -6.34 -10.95
CA LYS A 67 -2.94 -7.04 -11.10
C LYS A 67 -3.93 -6.25 -11.94
N LEU A 68 -3.97 -4.93 -11.82
CA LEU A 68 -4.81 -4.08 -12.67
C LEU A 68 -4.33 -4.12 -14.13
N MET A 69 -3.02 -4.01 -14.36
CA MET A 69 -2.40 -4.13 -15.68
C MET A 69 -2.75 -5.46 -16.37
N ASN A 70 -2.84 -6.55 -15.59
CA ASN A 70 -3.16 -7.89 -16.08
C ASN A 70 -4.66 -8.22 -16.01
N GLU A 71 -5.52 -7.26 -15.68
CA GLU A 71 -6.97 -7.43 -15.52
C GLU A 71 -7.38 -8.56 -14.54
N ASN A 72 -6.56 -8.84 -13.53
CA ASN A 72 -6.73 -9.95 -12.58
C ASN A 72 -6.73 -9.49 -11.12
N HIS A 73 -7.46 -8.42 -10.83
CA HIS A 73 -7.54 -7.86 -9.49
C HIS A 73 -8.79 -8.38 -8.74
N THR A 74 -8.61 -8.81 -7.49
CA THR A 74 -9.69 -9.43 -6.69
C THR A 74 -10.75 -8.44 -6.21
N ASN A 75 -10.40 -7.17 -6.01
CA ASN A 75 -11.37 -6.10 -5.75
C ASN A 75 -12.12 -5.74 -7.05
N LEU A 76 -13.36 -6.21 -7.16
CA LEU A 76 -14.22 -5.99 -8.32
C LEU A 76 -14.59 -4.52 -8.55
N GLN A 77 -14.67 -3.71 -7.48
CA GLN A 77 -14.96 -2.28 -7.61
C GLN A 77 -13.80 -1.54 -8.30
N LEU A 78 -12.56 -1.93 -8.02
CA LEU A 78 -11.38 -1.38 -8.70
C LEU A 78 -11.32 -1.80 -10.17
N MET A 79 -11.62 -3.07 -10.47
CA MET A 79 -11.70 -3.54 -11.86
C MET A 79 -12.75 -2.78 -12.65
N ALA A 80 -13.96 -2.61 -12.10
CA ALA A 80 -15.02 -1.84 -12.72
C ALA A 80 -14.63 -0.37 -12.92
N ALA A 81 -13.89 0.23 -11.98
CA ALA A 81 -13.40 1.60 -12.09
C ALA A 81 -12.40 1.77 -13.24
N VAL A 82 -11.44 0.84 -13.39
CA VAL A 82 -10.51 0.84 -14.54
C VAL A 82 -11.26 0.70 -15.86
N GLN A 83 -12.17 -0.27 -15.98
CA GLN A 83 -12.94 -0.53 -17.21
C GLN A 83 -13.85 0.64 -17.61
N SER A 84 -14.41 1.35 -16.62
CA SER A 84 -15.24 2.54 -16.85
C SER A 84 -14.44 3.84 -17.01
N GLY A 85 -13.10 3.78 -17.00
CA GLY A 85 -12.22 4.95 -17.18
C GLY A 85 -12.29 5.96 -16.02
N LYS A 86 -12.74 5.52 -14.84
CA LYS A 86 -12.78 6.36 -13.64
C LYS A 86 -11.36 6.64 -13.14
N GLU A 87 -11.22 7.78 -12.47
CA GLU A 87 -9.94 8.13 -11.87
C GLU A 87 -9.73 7.32 -10.58
N ILE A 88 -8.55 6.73 -10.45
CA ILE A 88 -8.11 5.98 -9.28
C ILE A 88 -6.96 6.75 -8.64
N VAL A 89 -7.03 6.93 -7.33
CA VAL A 89 -5.99 7.63 -6.56
C VAL A 89 -5.51 6.72 -5.46
N ILE A 90 -4.20 6.53 -5.35
CA ILE A 90 -3.56 5.72 -4.32
C ILE A 90 -2.74 6.64 -3.42
N LYS A 91 -3.08 6.68 -2.13
CA LYS A 91 -2.46 7.60 -1.17
C LYS A 91 -1.84 6.86 -0.01
N ILE A 92 -0.76 7.41 0.53
CA ILE A 92 -0.25 7.05 1.85
C ILE A 92 -1.19 7.69 2.88
N LEU A 93 -1.85 6.86 3.68
CA LEU A 93 -2.74 7.31 4.75
C LEU A 93 -1.96 7.61 6.03
N GLU A 94 -1.03 6.72 6.39
CA GLU A 94 -0.16 6.88 7.55
C GLU A 94 1.17 6.14 7.33
N LYS A 95 2.29 6.82 7.56
CA LYS A 95 3.61 6.17 7.61
C LYS A 95 3.78 5.57 9.00
N VAL A 96 4.06 4.28 9.06
CA VAL A 96 4.29 3.56 10.33
C VAL A 96 5.69 2.98 10.30
N PRO A 97 6.74 3.75 10.63
CA PRO A 97 8.11 3.25 10.60
C PRO A 97 8.31 2.15 11.66
N PHE A 98 9.28 1.26 11.42
CA PHE A 98 9.75 0.34 12.46
C PHE A 98 10.41 1.13 13.59
N LYS A 99 10.05 0.82 14.84
CA LYS A 99 10.75 1.35 16.02
C LYS A 99 11.88 0.43 16.47
N PHE A 100 11.83 -0.84 16.08
CA PHE A 100 12.81 -1.86 16.44
C PHE A 100 13.01 -2.07 17.96
N ASP A 101 12.06 -1.60 18.77
CA ASP A 101 12.06 -1.75 20.23
C ASP A 101 11.56 -3.13 20.65
N ASN A 102 10.58 -3.69 19.94
CA ASN A 102 10.10 -5.06 20.10
C ASN A 102 9.31 -5.48 18.85
N TYR A 103 9.53 -6.71 18.39
CA TYR A 103 8.88 -7.26 17.19
C TYR A 103 7.35 -7.19 17.26
N TYR A 104 6.75 -7.70 18.33
CA TYR A 104 5.30 -7.73 18.49
C TYR A 104 4.71 -6.31 18.57
N LYS A 105 5.41 -5.36 19.20
CA LYS A 105 4.96 -3.96 19.23
C LYS A 105 4.96 -3.34 17.84
N ASP A 106 5.94 -3.64 16.99
CA ASP A 106 5.96 -3.13 15.62
C ASP A 106 4.87 -3.74 14.73
N MET A 107 4.56 -5.02 14.92
CA MET A 107 3.43 -5.66 14.23
C MET A 107 2.11 -5.06 14.70
N GLN A 108 1.94 -4.91 16.02
CA GLN A 108 0.74 -4.33 16.61
C GLN A 108 0.50 -2.90 16.15
N ARG A 109 1.54 -2.04 16.10
CA ARG A 109 1.40 -0.65 15.63
C ARG A 109 0.86 -0.57 14.20
N LEU A 110 1.36 -1.44 13.32
CA LEU A 110 0.91 -1.46 11.92
C LEU A 110 -0.53 -1.98 11.82
N ALA A 111 -0.87 -3.03 12.55
CA ALA A 111 -2.24 -3.55 12.59
C ALA A 111 -3.23 -2.55 13.20
N SER A 112 -2.89 -1.90 14.32
CA SER A 112 -3.70 -0.84 14.92
C SER A 112 -3.92 0.34 13.98
N ALA A 113 -2.89 0.74 13.23
CA ALA A 113 -3.03 1.82 12.25
C ALA A 113 -3.95 1.43 11.10
N GLU A 114 -3.88 0.19 10.60
CA GLU A 114 -4.81 -0.31 9.58
C GLU A 114 -6.25 -0.25 10.08
N ASN A 115 -6.53 -0.83 11.26
CA ASN A 115 -7.86 -0.86 11.85
C ASN A 115 -8.44 0.55 11.98
N LYS A 116 -7.65 1.51 12.49
CA LYS A 116 -8.04 2.92 12.57
C LYS A 116 -8.55 3.47 11.23
N TYR A 117 -7.87 3.20 10.12
CA TYR A 117 -8.31 3.73 8.82
C TYR A 117 -9.49 2.95 8.24
N ILE A 118 -9.56 1.63 8.46
CA ILE A 118 -10.76 0.85 8.10
C ILE A 118 -11.97 1.45 8.82
N ASP A 119 -11.89 1.66 10.14
CA ASP A 119 -12.96 2.26 10.94
C ASP A 119 -13.35 3.65 10.39
N ILE A 120 -12.38 4.54 10.15
CA ILE A 120 -12.63 5.89 9.61
C ILE A 120 -13.42 5.87 8.30
N TYR A 121 -13.13 4.92 7.40
CA TYR A 121 -13.81 4.84 6.12
C TYR A 121 -15.14 4.08 6.21
N GLN A 122 -15.25 3.08 7.07
CA GLN A 122 -16.52 2.38 7.33
C GLN A 122 -17.56 3.27 8.00
N GLU A 123 -17.16 4.18 8.89
CA GLU A 123 -18.04 5.24 9.44
C GLU A 123 -18.62 6.15 8.34
N LYS A 124 -17.98 6.21 7.17
CA LYS A 124 -18.45 6.96 6.00
C LYS A 124 -19.22 6.08 5.00
N ASN A 125 -19.58 4.86 5.38
CA ASN A 125 -20.14 3.82 4.51
C ASN A 125 -19.25 3.46 3.31
N GLN A 126 -17.93 3.52 3.51
CA GLN A 126 -16.91 3.14 2.51
C GLN A 126 -16.13 1.92 3.01
N CYS A 127 -15.54 1.11 2.12
CA CYS A 127 -14.82 -0.11 2.50
C CYS A 127 -15.62 -1.09 3.39
N LEU A 128 -16.95 -1.13 3.28
CA LEU A 128 -17.84 -1.87 4.20
C LEU A 128 -17.55 -3.37 4.30
N GLU A 129 -17.15 -3.99 3.19
CA GLU A 129 -16.85 -5.43 3.15
C GLU A 129 -15.44 -5.76 3.65
N GLN A 130 -14.62 -4.75 3.93
CA GLN A 130 -13.24 -4.95 4.32
C GLN A 130 -13.13 -5.32 5.81
N VAL A 131 -12.28 -6.31 6.09
CA VAL A 131 -11.83 -6.65 7.44
C VAL A 131 -10.31 -6.48 7.54
N PRO A 132 -9.76 -6.32 8.75
CA PRO A 132 -8.31 -6.21 8.94
C PRO A 132 -7.53 -7.36 8.33
N GLU A 133 -6.37 -7.06 7.74
CA GLU A 133 -5.51 -8.11 7.20
C GLU A 133 -4.81 -8.89 8.33
N GLY A 134 -4.55 -10.17 8.11
CA GLY A 134 -3.85 -11.06 9.06
C GLY A 134 -2.34 -11.16 8.84
N THR A 135 -1.79 -10.42 7.87
CA THR A 135 -0.39 -10.59 7.41
C THR A 135 0.62 -9.91 8.33
N ARG A 136 1.78 -10.55 8.52
CA ARG A 136 2.93 -10.00 9.26
C ARG A 136 4.22 -10.46 8.62
N ILE A 137 5.28 -9.67 8.75
CA ILE A 137 6.64 -10.17 8.46
C ILE A 137 7.04 -11.16 9.55
N SER A 138 8.01 -12.02 9.27
CA SER A 138 8.60 -12.91 10.27
C SER A 138 9.49 -12.14 11.25
N GLU A 139 9.74 -12.74 12.41
CA GLU A 139 10.65 -12.19 13.42
C GLU A 139 12.10 -12.15 12.91
N ASN A 140 12.53 -13.16 12.13
CA ASN A 140 13.85 -13.17 11.50
C ASN A 140 14.02 -12.00 10.52
N GLU A 141 13.03 -11.77 9.64
CA GLU A 141 13.07 -10.61 8.72
C GLU A 141 13.14 -9.29 9.49
N TRP A 142 12.44 -9.18 10.63
CA TRP A 142 12.47 -8.00 11.47
C TRP A 142 13.85 -7.78 12.11
N GLU A 143 14.51 -8.83 12.61
CA GLU A 143 15.87 -8.75 13.16
C GLU A 143 16.90 -8.38 12.09
N ASP A 144 16.80 -8.95 10.89
CA ASP A 144 17.67 -8.60 9.76
C ASP A 144 17.54 -7.11 9.40
N MET A 145 16.31 -6.60 9.32
CA MET A 145 16.04 -5.18 9.08
C MET A 145 16.59 -4.28 10.20
N LYS A 146 16.49 -4.72 11.45
CA LYS A 146 17.03 -4.00 12.61
C LYS A 146 18.55 -3.88 12.57
N LEU A 147 19.24 -4.96 12.22
CA LEU A 147 20.69 -4.98 12.06
C LEU A 147 21.15 -4.02 10.95
N GLN A 148 20.47 -4.05 9.79
CA GLN A 148 20.75 -3.12 8.69
C GLN A 148 20.52 -1.65 9.10
N ASN A 149 19.44 -1.36 9.83
CA ASN A 149 19.16 -0.01 10.33
C ASN A 149 20.24 0.50 11.30
N SER A 150 20.74 -0.38 12.17
CA SER A 150 21.79 -0.06 13.13
C SER A 150 23.11 0.26 12.43
N ASN A 151 23.45 -0.51 11.39
CA ASN A 151 24.65 -0.29 10.57
C ASN A 151 24.60 1.03 9.78
N LEU A 152 23.40 1.50 9.39
CA LEU A 152 23.22 2.80 8.73
C LEU A 152 23.39 3.98 9.69
N LYS A 153 23.04 3.84 10.97
CA LYS A 153 23.20 4.89 11.99
C LYS A 153 24.63 5.02 12.54
N GLY A 154 25.48 4.01 12.31
CA GLY A 154 26.88 3.98 12.73
C GLY A 154 27.88 4.51 11.69
N ARG A 155 27.40 5.06 10.57
CA ARG A 155 28.18 5.75 9.55
C ARG A 155 27.87 7.25 9.58
#